data_AF-A0A4Y2A5T5-F1
#
_entry.id   AF-A0A4Y2A5T5-F1
#
_cell.length_a   1.000
_cell.length_b   1.000
_cell.length_c   1.000
_cell.angle_alpha   90.00
_cell.angle_beta   90.00
_cell.angle_gamma   90.00
#
_symmetry.space_group_name_H-M   'P 1'
#
loop_
_entity.id
_entity.type
_entity.pdbx_description
1 polymer ?
#
loop_
_entity_poly.entity_id
_entity_poly.type
_entity_poly.pdbx_seq_one_letter_code
_entity_poly.pdbx_strand_id
1 'polypeptide(L)'
;MSIVHSDGLRQFQQDNATPYASRVATKWLQEHSSDFRHFHWPPKSPEMNIIEDIRNSLLHAVENRSPPPSHYYGFVDCPEG
;
A
#
# COMPACT_ATOMS: atom_id res chain seq x y z
N MET A 1 16.92 -20.14 -10.86
CA MET A 1 15.73 -20.02 -9.98
C MET A 1 16.23 -19.70 -8.58
N SER A 2 16.11 -18.44 -8.16
CA SER A 2 16.51 -18.00 -6.82
C SER A 2 15.27 -17.97 -5.95
N ILE A 3 15.18 -18.89 -4.99
CA ILE A 3 14.20 -18.78 -3.91
C ILE A 3 14.79 -17.77 -2.93
N VAL A 4 14.29 -16.54 -2.97
CA VAL A 4 14.63 -15.50 -1.99
C VAL A 4 14.12 -15.97 -0.63
N HIS A 5 15.05 -16.24 0.27
CA HIS A 5 14.75 -16.45 1.68
C HIS A 5 14.28 -15.11 2.27
N SER A 6 12.99 -14.97 2.51
CA SER A 6 12.48 -13.92 3.40
C SER A 6 12.99 -14.25 4.81
N ASP A 7 13.84 -13.40 5.41
CA ASP A 7 14.47 -13.62 6.73
C ASP A 7 13.47 -13.64 7.92
N GLY A 8 12.20 -13.98 7.72
CA GLY A 8 11.15 -13.96 8.75
C GLY A 8 10.70 -12.56 9.18
N LEU A 9 11.47 -11.51 8.87
CA LEU A 9 11.11 -10.12 9.15
C LEU A 9 10.11 -9.61 8.11
N ARG A 10 8.97 -9.08 8.60
CA ARG A 10 7.99 -8.43 7.74
C ARG A 10 8.62 -7.19 7.10
N GLN A 11 8.28 -6.93 5.84
CA GLN A 11 8.76 -5.76 5.12
C GLN A 11 7.67 -4.69 5.16
N PHE A 12 8.04 -3.47 5.55
CA PHE A 12 7.11 -2.35 5.62
C PHE A 12 7.51 -1.29 4.59
N GLN A 13 6.58 -1.01 3.68
CA GLN A 13 6.71 0.01 2.64
C GLN A 13 5.59 1.03 2.84
N GLN A 14 5.94 2.31 2.86
CA GLN A 14 5.02 3.43 2.91
C GLN A 14 5.50 4.53 1.95
N ASP A 15 4.60 5.36 1.46
CA ASP A 15 4.98 6.57 0.74
C ASP A 15 5.43 7.68 1.73
N ASN A 16 6.20 8.63 1.22
CA ASN A 16 6.68 9.78 2.01
C ASN A 16 5.70 10.97 1.98
N ALA A 17 4.39 10.75 1.79
CA ALA A 17 3.45 11.87 1.79
C ALA A 17 3.42 12.56 3.17
N THR A 18 3.20 13.88 3.16
CA THR A 18 3.19 14.75 4.34
C THR A 18 2.43 14.20 5.57
N PRO A 19 1.26 13.52 5.44
CA PRO A 19 0.59 12.94 6.62
C PRO A 19 1.37 11.80 7.31
N TYR A 20 2.20 11.04 6.58
CA TYR A 20 2.97 9.91 7.12
C TYR A 20 4.33 10.32 7.72
N ALA A 21 4.77 11.56 7.46
CA ALA A 21 5.92 12.17 8.11
C ALA A 21 5.60 12.76 9.51
N SER A 22 4.41 12.49 10.05
CA SER A 22 4.02 12.92 11.39
C SER A 22 4.94 12.35 12.46
N ARG A 23 5.32 13.18 13.44
CA ARG A 23 6.17 12.81 14.57
C ARG A 23 5.69 11.57 15.32
N VAL A 24 4.37 11.36 15.38
CA VAL A 24 3.75 10.20 16.03
C VAL A 24 3.98 8.93 15.22
N ALA A 25 3.76 8.98 13.91
CA ALA A 25 3.99 7.86 13.00
C ALA A 25 5.47 7.47 12.97
N THR A 26 6.37 8.46 12.87
CA THR A 26 7.82 8.21 12.91
C THR A 26 8.29 7.59 14.23
N LYS A 27 7.73 8.02 15.38
CA LYS A 27 8.06 7.45 16.69
C LYS A 27 7.62 5.99 16.80
N TRP A 28 6.40 5.68 16.36
CA TRP A 28 5.89 4.31 16.32
C TRP A 28 6.77 3.42 15.43
N LEU A 29 7.17 3.92 14.25
CA LEU A 29 8.05 3.19 13.34
C LEU A 29 9.45 2.93 13.92
N GLN A 30 9.98 3.87 14.70
CA GLN A 30 11.26 3.69 15.40
C GLN A 30 11.15 2.64 16.52
N GLU A 31 10.08 2.70 17.31
CA GLU A 31 9.82 1.74 18.40
C GLU A 31 9.70 0.30 17.88
N HIS A 32 9.14 0.10 16.69
CA HIS A 32 8.94 -1.22 16.07
C HIS A 32 9.95 -1.57 14.97
N SER A 33 11.07 -0.85 14.90
CA SER A 33 12.11 -1.06 13.87
C SER A 33 12.80 -2.44 13.93
N SER A 34 12.65 -3.19 15.03
CA SER A 34 13.09 -4.59 15.14
C SER A 34 12.13 -5.58 14.49
N ASP A 35 10.85 -5.25 14.42
CA ASP A 35 9.78 -6.15 14.00
C ASP A 35 9.64 -6.19 12.48
N PHE A 36 10.10 -5.13 11.82
CA PHE A 36 10.09 -5.01 10.37
C PHE A 36 11.28 -4.24 9.84
N ARG A 37 11.67 -4.58 8.60
CA ARG A 37 12.63 -3.77 7.85
C ARG A 37 11.88 -2.65 7.13
N HIS A 38 12.21 -1.41 7.48
CA HIS A 38 11.72 -0.23 6.78
C HIS A 38 12.62 0.07 5.58
N PHE A 39 12.03 0.14 4.38
CA PHE A 39 12.74 0.60 3.18
C PHE A 39 12.74 2.13 3.11
N HIS A 40 13.93 2.73 3.02
CA HIS A 40 14.04 4.14 2.71
C HIS A 40 13.68 4.38 1.24
N TRP A 41 12.50 4.96 1.00
CA TRP A 41 12.04 5.28 -0.33
C TRP A 41 12.60 6.61 -0.83
N PRO A 42 13.10 6.69 -2.07
CA PRO A 42 13.43 7.97 -2.69
C PRO A 42 12.16 8.83 -2.84
N PRO A 43 12.17 10.11 -2.44
CA PRO A 43 11.07 11.00 -2.77
C PRO A 43 10.95 11.13 -4.31
N LYS A 44 9.70 11.04 -4.83
CA LYS A 44 9.31 11.13 -6.25
C LYS A 44 9.31 9.84 -7.09
N SER A 45 9.17 8.66 -6.49
CA SER A 45 8.94 7.40 -7.24
C SER A 45 7.55 6.81 -6.98
N PRO A 46 6.46 7.41 -7.49
CA PRO A 46 5.11 6.83 -7.40
C PRO A 46 4.98 5.52 -8.19
N GLU A 47 5.74 5.34 -9.27
CA GLU A 47 5.71 4.11 -10.11
C GLU A 47 6.21 2.85 -9.39
N MET A 48 6.97 3.03 -8.32
CA MET A 48 7.46 1.90 -7.54
C MET A 48 6.52 1.60 -6.34
N ASN A 49 5.48 2.42 -6.09
CA ASN A 49 4.56 2.20 -4.97
C ASN A 49 3.47 1.18 -5.37
N ILE A 50 3.57 -0.04 -4.82
CA ILE A 50 2.59 -1.12 -5.03
C ILE A 50 1.16 -0.65 -4.68
N ILE A 51 1.00 0.28 -3.72
CA ILE A 51 -0.30 0.84 -3.36
C ILE A 51 -0.91 1.64 -4.52
N GLU A 52 -0.10 2.40 -5.26
CA GLU A 52 -0.59 3.16 -6.41
C GLU A 52 -0.93 2.25 -7.59
N ASP A 53 -0.20 1.16 -7.79
CA ASP A 53 -0.53 0.13 -8.80
C ASP A 53 -1.86 -0.58 -8.48
N ILE A 54 -2.07 -0.97 -7.21
CA ILE A 54 -3.34 -1.52 -6.73
C ILE A 54 -4.46 -0.50 -6.89
N ARG A 55 -4.21 0.76 -6.52
CA ARG A 55 -5.18 1.85 -6.65
C ARG A 55 -5.58 2.08 -8.11
N ASN A 56 -4.64 2.07 -9.04
CA ASN A 56 -4.93 2.22 -10.46
C ASN A 56 -5.75 1.05 -11.00
N SER A 57 -5.39 -0.18 -10.64
CA SER A 57 -6.15 -1.37 -10.99
C SER A 57 -7.58 -1.32 -10.45
N LEU A 58 -7.74 -0.85 -9.21
CA LEU A 58 -9.03 -0.67 -8.56
C LEU A 58 -9.87 0.44 -9.19
N LEU A 59 -9.26 1.57 -9.54
CA LEU A 59 -9.93 2.65 -10.28
C LEU A 59 -10.46 2.15 -11.61
N HIS A 60 -9.63 1.42 -12.36
CA HIS A 60 -10.05 0.82 -13.63
C HIS A 60 -11.22 -0.16 -13.45
N ALA A 61 -11.19 -1.00 -12.41
CA ALA A 61 -12.29 -1.91 -12.10
C ALA A 61 -13.59 -1.17 -11.75
N VAL A 62 -13.48 -0.05 -11.03
CA VAL A 62 -14.62 0.80 -10.65
C VAL A 62 -15.22 1.53 -11.84
N GLU A 63 -14.39 2.10 -12.73
CA GLU A 63 -14.85 2.81 -13.93
C GLU A 63 -15.60 1.88 -14.89
N ASN A 64 -15.14 0.64 -15.02
CA ASN A 64 -15.77 -0.36 -15.90
C ASN A 64 -16.96 -1.08 -15.25
N ARG A 65 -17.28 -0.79 -13.99
CA ARG A 65 -18.37 -1.45 -13.29
C ARG A 65 -19.72 -0.87 -13.71
N SER A 66 -20.66 -1.76 -13.99
CA SER A 66 -22.06 -1.43 -14.21
C SER A 66 -22.96 -2.34 -13.36
N PRO A 67 -23.91 -1.79 -12.58
CA PRO A 67 -24.17 -0.35 -12.40
C PRO A 67 -23.04 0.34 -11.59
N PRO A 68 -22.90 1.67 -11.71
CA PRO A 68 -21.93 2.42 -10.92
C PRO A 68 -22.17 2.22 -9.42
N PRO A 69 -21.11 2.21 -8.58
CA PRO A 69 -21.28 2.14 -7.13
C PRO A 69 -22.07 3.37 -6.65
N SER A 70 -23.31 3.18 -6.23
CA SER A 70 -24.18 4.28 -5.81
C SER A 70 -24.06 4.61 -4.32
N HIS A 71 -23.47 3.71 -3.51
CA HIS A 71 -23.33 3.85 -2.06
C HIS A 71 -22.07 3.12 -1.54
N TYR A 72 -21.64 3.43 -0.31
CA TYR A 72 -20.44 2.87 0.32
C TYR A 72 -20.35 1.33 0.27
N TYR A 73 -21.48 0.65 0.54
CA TYR A 73 -21.57 -0.80 0.45
C TYR A 73 -21.52 -1.33 -0.98
N GLY A 74 -21.86 -0.52 -1.98
CA GLY A 74 -21.74 -0.91 -3.37
C GLY A 74 -20.32 -1.33 -3.69
N PHE A 75 -19.29 -0.71 -3.10
CA PHE A 75 -17.89 -1.01 -3.37
C PHE A 75 -17.42 -2.41 -2.91
N VAL A 76 -18.04 -3.00 -1.88
CA VAL A 76 -17.59 -4.29 -1.29
C VAL A 76 -18.11 -5.52 -2.03
N ASP A 77 -19.08 -5.37 -2.93
CA ASP A 77 -19.72 -6.49 -3.64
C ASP A 77 -18.99 -6.91 -4.94
N CYS A 78 -17.68 -6.67 -5.08
CA CYS A 78 -16.93 -7.18 -6.23
C CYS A 78 -16.82 -8.71 -6.14
N PRO A 79 -17.35 -9.49 -7.10
CA PRO A 79 -17.14 -10.93 -7.10
C PRO A 79 -15.67 -11.21 -7.40
N GLU A 80 -15.00 -11.92 -6.49
CA GLU A 80 -13.68 -12.49 -6.75
C GLU A 80 -13.81 -13.46 -7.93
N GLY A 81 -13.16 -13.13 -9.04
CA GLY A 81 -13.01 -14.00 -10.22
C GLY A 81 -11.72 -14.79 -10.13
#